data_AF-A0AAE0Z6A3-F1
#
_entry.id   AF-A0AAE0Z6A3-F1
#
_cell.length_a   1.000
_cell.length_b   1.000
_cell.length_c   1.000
_cell.angle_alpha   90.00
_cell.angle_beta   90.00
_cell.angle_gamma   90.00
#
_symmetry.space_group_name_H-M   'P 1'
#
loop_
_entity.id
_entity.type
_entity.pdbx_description
1 polymer ?
#
loop_
_entity_poly.entity_id
_entity_poly.type
_entity_poly.pdbx_seq_one_letter_code
_entity_poly.pdbx_strand_id
1 'polypeptide(L)'
;MVQSRLLGQGYCLFTDNFFTKPKLAEYLLHHKTLLSGTIRSNSTDIPKEGMTQRLQVGQSKFWRKGEMLTAAFWEKKRSPSQYSSQS
;
A
#
# COMPACT_ATOMS: atom_id res chain seq x y z
N MET A 1 25.09 -13.99 11.14
CA MET A 1 23.92 -13.21 10.66
C MET A 1 22.92 -13.16 11.80
N VAL A 2 22.54 -11.97 12.27
CA VAL A 2 21.51 -11.86 13.34
C VAL A 2 20.17 -12.16 12.70
N GLN A 3 19.67 -13.36 12.90
CA GLN A 3 18.32 -13.72 12.52
C GLN A 3 17.38 -12.95 13.45
N SER A 4 16.55 -12.06 12.90
CA SER A 4 15.56 -11.36 13.72
C SER A 4 14.62 -12.41 14.30
N ARG A 5 14.55 -12.49 15.64
CA ARG A 5 13.72 -13.49 16.32
C ARG A 5 12.22 -13.30 16.09
N LEU A 6 11.81 -12.29 15.32
CA LEU A 6 10.43 -11.82 15.17
C LEU A 6 9.64 -12.56 14.07
N LEU A 7 10.31 -13.24 13.13
CA LEU A 7 9.63 -13.99 12.08
C LEU A 7 8.88 -15.19 12.69
N GLY A 8 7.63 -15.44 12.25
CA GLY A 8 6.85 -16.59 12.71
C GLY A 8 6.04 -16.35 13.99
N GLN A 9 6.10 -15.16 14.58
CA GLN A 9 5.43 -14.85 15.84
C GLN A 9 4.02 -14.25 15.69
N GLY A 10 3.50 -14.08 14.47
CA GLY A 10 2.17 -13.48 14.25
C GLY A 10 2.18 -11.95 14.14
N TYR A 11 3.36 -11.32 14.01
CA TYR A 11 3.45 -9.86 13.89
C TYR A 11 2.96 -9.33 12.54
N CYS A 12 2.58 -8.05 12.52
CA CYS A 12 2.32 -7.29 11.31
C CYS A 12 3.46 -6.31 11.06
N LEU A 13 4.11 -6.44 9.91
CA LEU A 13 5.18 -5.60 9.44
C LEU A 13 4.60 -4.47 8.59
N PHE A 14 4.90 -3.22 8.96
CA PHE A 14 4.52 -2.03 8.18
C PHE A 14 5.74 -1.48 7.46
N THR A 15 5.64 -1.32 6.14
CA THR A 15 6.77 -0.91 5.28
C THR A 15 6.42 0.23 4.35
N ASP A 16 7.45 0.96 3.91
CA ASP A 16 7.35 1.87 2.77
C ASP A 16 7.43 1.09 1.44
N ASN A 17 7.03 1.74 0.36
CA ASN A 17 6.91 1.25 -1.00
C ASN A 17 8.11 0.49 -1.54
N PHE A 18 9.31 0.81 -1.07
CA PHE A 18 10.54 0.15 -1.50
C PHE A 18 10.56 -1.33 -1.08
N PHE A 19 10.05 -1.63 0.11
CA PHE A 19 10.04 -2.98 0.68
C PHE A 19 8.70 -3.70 0.49
N THR A 20 7.64 -3.00 0.07
CA THR A 20 6.33 -3.60 -0.16
C THR A 20 6.27 -4.29 -1.54
N LYS A 21 6.59 -5.59 -1.56
CA LYS A 21 6.53 -6.45 -2.76
C LYS A 21 5.60 -7.64 -2.55
N PRO A 22 4.78 -8.05 -3.54
CA PRO A 22 3.86 -9.19 -3.39
C PRO A 22 4.56 -10.49 -3.03
N LYS A 23 5.68 -10.79 -3.67
CA LYS A 23 6.46 -12.00 -3.37
C LYS A 23 6.95 -12.03 -1.91
N LEU A 24 7.32 -10.87 -1.37
CA LEU A 24 7.71 -10.76 0.03
C LEU A 24 6.49 -10.92 0.95
N ALA A 25 5.35 -10.33 0.58
CA ALA A 25 4.11 -10.48 1.33
C ALA A 25 3.68 -11.96 1.43
N GLU A 26 3.71 -12.69 0.31
CA GLU A 26 3.41 -14.13 0.25
C GLU A 26 4.38 -14.94 1.12
N TYR A 27 5.69 -14.66 1.04
CA TYR A 27 6.69 -15.32 1.87
C TYR A 27 6.44 -15.09 3.37
N LEU A 28 6.21 -13.84 3.77
CA LEU A 28 5.98 -13.49 5.18
C LEU A 28 4.69 -14.12 5.69
N LEU A 29 3.64 -14.12 4.88
CA LEU A 29 2.35 -14.72 5.24
C LEU A 29 2.48 -16.22 5.51
N HIS A 30 3.22 -16.94 4.66
CA HIS A 30 3.54 -18.35 4.88
C HIS A 30 4.32 -18.59 6.18
N HIS A 31 5.09 -17.59 6.63
CA HIS A 31 5.82 -17.60 7.90
C HIS A 31 5.09 -16.82 9.01
N LYS A 32 3.75 -16.89 9.05
CA LYS A 32 2.89 -16.28 10.09
C LYS A 32 3.24 -14.82 10.40
N THR A 33 3.55 -14.05 9.36
CA THR A 33 3.91 -12.63 9.50
C THR A 33 3.15 -11.85 8.43
N LEU A 34 2.33 -10.90 8.85
CA LEU A 34 1.59 -10.05 7.91
C LEU A 34 2.49 -8.93 7.40
N LEU A 35 2.28 -8.50 6.16
CA LEU A 35 2.93 -7.34 5.57
C LEU A 35 1.87 -6.34 5.12
N SER A 36 1.99 -5.11 5.58
CA SER A 36 1.22 -3.96 5.12
C SER A 36 2.19 -2.86 4.69
N GLY A 37 1.80 -2.08 3.69
CA GLY A 37 2.64 -1.02 3.17
C GLY A 37 1.99 -0.33 2.00
N THR A 38 2.69 0.66 1.47
CA THR A 38 2.24 1.43 0.32
C THR A 38 2.83 0.83 -0.94
N ILE A 39 2.15 0.97 -2.08
CA ILE A 39 2.71 0.59 -3.38
C ILE A 39 2.53 1.74 -4.35
N ARG A 40 3.49 1.92 -5.24
CA ARG A 40 3.42 2.97 -6.25
C ARG A 40 2.48 2.55 -7.37
N SER A 41 1.70 3.50 -7.88
CA SER A 41 0.70 3.27 -8.94
C SER A 41 1.28 2.70 -10.24
N ASN A 42 2.57 2.93 -10.52
CA ASN A 42 3.27 2.39 -11.67
C ASN A 42 3.97 1.04 -11.40
N SER A 43 3.74 0.42 -10.23
CA SER A 43 4.30 -0.89 -9.92
C SER A 43 3.70 -1.95 -10.84
N THR A 44 4.56 -2.80 -11.41
CA THR A 44 4.16 -3.97 -12.23
C THR A 44 3.33 -4.98 -11.47
N ASP A 45 3.41 -4.92 -10.14
CA ASP A 45 2.72 -5.79 -9.20
C ASP A 45 1.23 -5.48 -9.06
N ILE A 46 0.79 -4.31 -9.54
CA ILE A 46 -0.61 -3.89 -9.54
C ILE A 46 -1.26 -4.39 -10.83
N PRO A 47 -2.40 -5.10 -10.74
CA PRO A 47 -3.15 -5.49 -11.93
C PRO A 47 -3.60 -4.25 -12.70
N LYS A 48 -3.17 -4.15 -13.95
CA LYS A 48 -3.54 -3.02 -14.80
C LYS A 48 -5.04 -3.00 -15.06
N GLU A 49 -5.68 -4.17 -15.09
CA GLU A 49 -7.08 -4.37 -15.53
C GLU A 49 -8.17 -3.88 -14.56
N GLY A 50 -7.83 -3.18 -13.47
CA GLY A 50 -8.85 -2.57 -12.60
C GLY A 50 -8.39 -1.33 -11.84
N MET A 51 -7.07 -1.24 -11.59
CA MET A 51 -6.47 -0.17 -10.80
C MET A 51 -5.82 0.95 -11.63
N THR A 52 -5.64 0.78 -12.95
CA THR A 52 -5.12 1.86 -13.81
C THR A 52 -6.16 2.91 -14.17
N GLN A 53 -7.45 2.56 -14.13
CA GLN A 53 -8.50 3.51 -14.44
C GLN A 53 -8.57 4.56 -13.33
N ARG A 54 -8.28 5.81 -13.71
CA ARG A 54 -8.14 6.97 -12.83
C ARG A 54 -9.33 7.09 -11.88
N LEU A 55 -9.05 7.06 -10.59
CA LEU A 55 -10.03 7.25 -9.53
C LEU A 55 -10.52 8.71 -9.53
N GLN A 56 -11.81 8.92 -9.25
CA GLN A 56 -12.32 10.26 -8.95
C GLN A 56 -11.99 10.64 -7.50
N VAL A 57 -12.01 11.94 -7.20
CA VAL A 57 -11.77 12.45 -5.83
C VAL A 57 -12.80 11.85 -4.88
N GLY A 58 -12.32 11.26 -3.78
CA GLY A 58 -13.15 10.60 -2.78
C GLY A 58 -13.53 9.16 -3.12
N GLN A 59 -13.14 8.64 -4.29
CA GLN A 59 -13.35 7.24 -4.63
C GLN A 59 -12.20 6.35 -4.15
N SER A 60 -12.58 5.12 -3.80
CA SER A 60 -11.66 4.04 -3.45
C SER A 60 -11.94 2.82 -4.32
N LYS A 61 -10.88 2.10 -4.69
CA LYS A 61 -10.95 0.79 -5.35
C LYS A 61 -10.19 -0.21 -4.53
N PHE A 62 -10.77 -1.40 -4.45
CA PHE A 62 -10.18 -2.53 -3.75
C PHE A 62 -9.96 -3.64 -4.76
N TRP A 63 -8.83 -4.31 -4.65
CA TRP A 63 -8.52 -5.47 -5.45
C TRP A 63 -7.84 -6.52 -4.58
N ARG A 64 -8.15 -7.78 -4.85
CA ARG A 64 -7.60 -8.91 -4.10
C ARG A 64 -7.02 -9.95 -5.06
N LYS A 65 -5.82 -10.44 -4.73
CA LYS A 65 -5.21 -11.60 -5.37
C LYS A 65 -4.78 -12.58 -4.28
N GLY A 66 -5.45 -13.73 -4.24
CA GLY A 66 -5.28 -14.69 -3.16
C GLY A 66 -5.60 -14.04 -1.81
N GLU A 67 -4.62 -14.05 -0.91
CA GLU A 67 -4.74 -13.46 0.44
C GLU A 67 -4.30 -12.00 0.51
N MET A 68 -3.71 -11.46 -0.57
CA MET A 68 -3.25 -10.08 -0.61
C MET A 68 -4.39 -9.14 -1.04
N LEU A 69 -4.68 -8.15 -0.17
CA LEU A 69 -5.62 -7.07 -0.45
C LEU A 69 -4.84 -5.79 -0.78
N THR A 70 -5.19 -5.17 -1.89
CA THR A 70 -4.69 -3.87 -2.32
C THR A 70 -5.83 -2.87 -2.34
N ALA A 71 -5.60 -1.70 -1.74
CA ALA A 71 -6.53 -0.57 -1.79
C ALA A 71 -5.87 0.62 -2.50
N ALA A 72 -6.60 1.25 -3.40
CA ALA A 72 -6.22 2.50 -4.03
C ALA A 72 -7.28 3.55 -3.72
N PHE A 73 -6.87 4.73 -3.29
CA PHE A 73 -7.75 5.87 -3.03
C PHE A 73 -7.18 7.12 -3.70
N TRP A 74 -8.06 8.03 -4.11
CA TRP A 74 -7.66 9.32 -4.65
C TRP A 74 -8.23 10.46 -3.83
N GLU A 75 -7.33 11.23 -3.23
CA GLU A 75 -7.67 12.42 -2.46
C GLU A 75 -7.38 13.68 -3.26
N LYS A 76 -8.20 14.72 -3.06
CA LYS A 76 -7.96 16.03 -3.68
C LYS A 76 -6.63 16.56 -3.13
N LYS A 77 -5.74 17.03 -4.01
CA LYS A 77 -4.58 17.82 -3.54
C LYS A 77 -5.11 19.00 -2.72
N ARG A 78 -4.65 19.15 -1.48
CA ARG A 78 -4.95 20.33 -0.66
C ARG A 78 -4.51 21.56 -1.44
N SER A 79 -5.45 22.46 -1.73
CA SER A 79 -5.13 23.79 -2.25
C SER A 79 -4.27 24.52 -1.22
N PRO A 80 -3.23 25.27 -1.61
CA PRO A 80 -2.52 26.13 -0.66
C PRO A 80 -3.56 27.04 -0.01
N SER A 81 -3.61 27.05 1.32
CA SER A 81 -4.44 27.96 2.09
C SER A 81 -4.12 29.39 1.64
N GLN A 82 -5.06 30.03 0.96
CA GLN A 82 -4.97 31.47 0.69
C GLN A 82 -5.09 32.17 2.04
N TYR A 83 -3.95 32.53 2.64
CA TYR A 83 -3.92 33.50 3.72
C TYR A 83 -4.19 34.87 3.09
N SER A 84 -5.46 35.27 3.04
CA SER A 84 -5.80 36.67 2.82
C SER A 84 -5.59 37.43 4.11
N SER A 85 -4.42 38.04 4.28
CA SER A 85 -4.25 39.14 5.23
C SER A 85 -5.13 40.29 4.74
N GLN A 86 -6.22 40.59 5.44
CA GLN A 86 -6.91 41.85 5.25
C GLN A 86 -6.14 42.92 6.01
N SER A 87 -5.67 43.92 5.27
CA SER A 87 -5.08 45.16 5.78
C SER A 87 -6.14 46.09 6.35
#